data_AF-A0A7X6GWA1-F1
#
_entry.id   AF-A0A7X6GWA1-F1
#
_cell.length_a   1.000
_cell.length_b   1.000
_cell.length_c   1.000
_cell.angle_alpha   90.00
_cell.angle_beta   90.00
_cell.angle_gamma   90.00
#
_symmetry.space_group_name_H-M   'P 1'
#
loop_
_entity.id
_entity.type
_entity.pdbx_description
1 polymer ?
#
loop_
_entity_poly.entity_id
_entity_poly.type
_entity_poly.pdbx_seq_one_letter_code
_entity_poly.pdbx_strand_id
1 'polypeptide(L)'
;MADSPGRLRSALSLALAGAVTLFAALVLHEMLVFGPAGHDLIGNGSTPCPAPPCLTTGTVVTGLIAKAIGAAFAFAAIGAIWAAGRARTGLGAGFWALQYLWSLVGMASGYRDGFPGDWDWWEPFAVLLWHPVLTPALMALGLGGFLGLDRLVRRG
;
A
#
# COMPACT_ATOMS: atom_id res chain seq x y z
N MET A 1 -5.18 -19.83 27.63
CA MET A 1 -3.93 -19.20 27.14
C MET A 1 -3.97 -17.75 27.58
N ALA A 2 -3.19 -17.37 28.61
CA ALA A 2 -3.15 -15.97 29.03
C ALA A 2 -2.40 -15.16 27.96
N ASP A 3 -3.03 -14.09 27.48
CA ASP A 3 -2.40 -13.14 26.57
C ASP A 3 -1.22 -12.48 27.29
N SER A 4 0.01 -12.84 26.89
CA SER A 4 1.18 -12.16 27.43
C SER A 4 1.16 -10.71 26.92
N PRO A 5 1.22 -9.68 27.79
CA PRO A 5 1.15 -8.26 27.39
C PRO A 5 2.08 -7.86 26.23
N GLY A 6 3.20 -8.57 26.06
CA GLY A 6 4.14 -8.36 24.95
C GLY A 6 3.61 -8.73 23.56
N ARG A 7 2.69 -9.70 23.44
CA ARG A 7 2.13 -10.14 22.14
C ARG A 7 1.16 -9.11 21.58
N LEU A 8 0.26 -8.60 22.41
CA LEU A 8 -0.69 -7.57 22.01
C LEU A 8 0.03 -6.28 21.58
N ARG A 9 1.04 -5.85 22.34
CA ARG A 9 1.87 -4.69 21.98
C ARG A 9 2.62 -4.92 20.67
N SER A 10 3.18 -6.11 20.47
CA SER A 10 3.87 -6.47 19.22
C SER A 10 2.93 -6.45 18.01
N ALA A 11 1.72 -7.01 18.16
CA ALA A 11 0.67 -7.02 17.15
C ALA A 11 0.26 -5.60 16.75
N LEU A 12 -0.07 -4.76 17.73
CA LEU A 12 -0.49 -3.38 17.51
C LEU A 12 0.63 -2.56 16.84
N SER A 13 1.87 -2.73 17.30
CA SER A 13 3.02 -2.04 16.72
C SER A 13 3.23 -2.39 15.25
N LEU A 14 3.17 -3.68 14.90
CA LEU A 14 3.31 -4.12 13.50
C LEU A 14 2.13 -3.68 12.63
N ALA A 15 0.91 -3.78 13.17
CA ALA A 15 -0.30 -3.37 12.47
C ALA A 15 -0.26 -1.89 12.08
N LEU A 16 0.04 -1.01 13.05
CA LEU A 16 0.15 0.43 12.81
C LEU A 16 1.31 0.74 11.86
N ALA A 17 2.50 0.20 12.14
CA ALA A 17 3.67 0.44 11.31
C ALA A 17 3.43 0.01 9.86
N GLY A 18 2.89 -1.19 9.66
CA GLY A 18 2.62 -1.75 8.35
C GLY A 18 1.52 -1.00 7.59
N ALA A 19 0.36 -0.82 8.21
CA ALA A 19 -0.79 -0.21 7.55
C ALA A 19 -0.56 1.26 7.19
N VAL A 20 0.00 2.06 8.10
CA VAL A 20 0.22 3.50 7.86
C VAL A 20 1.25 3.72 6.76
N THR A 21 2.39 3.01 6.81
CA THR A 21 3.46 3.20 5.83
C THR A 21 3.09 2.63 4.47
N LEU A 22 2.35 1.52 4.43
CA LEU A 22 1.81 0.97 3.19
C LEU A 22 0.80 1.94 2.57
N PHE A 23 -0.17 2.43 3.34
CA PHE A 23 -1.15 3.41 2.89
C PHE A 23 -0.46 4.66 2.30
N ALA A 24 0.49 5.24 3.03
CA ALA A 24 1.22 6.42 2.57
C ALA A 24 1.99 6.16 1.26
N ALA A 25 2.68 5.02 1.15
CA ALA A 25 3.41 4.66 -0.06
C ALA A 25 2.48 4.45 -1.27
N LEU A 26 1.32 3.82 -1.06
CA LEU A 26 0.35 3.56 -2.13
C LEU A 26 -0.37 4.84 -2.57
N VAL A 27 -0.80 5.69 -1.62
CA VAL A 27 -1.39 7.00 -1.96
C VAL A 27 -0.41 7.84 -2.75
N LEU A 28 0.85 7.90 -2.31
CA LEU A 28 1.85 8.70 -3.00
C LEU A 28 2.14 8.14 -4.41
N HIS A 29 2.16 6.82 -4.56
CA HIS A 29 2.30 6.17 -5.87
C HIS A 29 1.13 6.51 -6.79
N GLU A 30 -0.11 6.31 -6.32
CA GLU A 30 -1.35 6.63 -7.04
C GLU A 30 -1.40 8.07 -7.51
N MET A 31 -1.12 9.03 -6.63
CA MET A 31 -1.23 10.44 -6.97
C MET A 31 -0.13 10.91 -7.93
N LEU A 32 1.07 10.32 -7.85
CA LEU A 32 2.18 10.65 -8.75
C LEU A 32 2.04 9.99 -10.13
N VAL A 33 1.49 8.77 -10.19
CA VAL A 33 1.37 8.02 -11.45
C VAL A 33 0.03 8.32 -12.14
N PHE A 34 -1.07 8.25 -11.42
CA PHE A 34 -2.43 8.33 -11.99
C PHE A 34 -3.15 9.63 -11.67
N GLY A 35 -2.66 10.42 -10.72
CA GLY A 35 -3.21 11.72 -10.33
C GLY A 35 -2.90 12.86 -11.32
N PRO A 36 -3.21 14.11 -10.92
CA PRO A 36 -3.04 15.31 -11.76
C PRO A 36 -1.58 15.60 -12.15
N ALA A 37 -0.62 15.06 -11.40
CA ALA A 37 0.81 15.17 -11.71
C ALA A 37 1.30 14.09 -12.69
N GLY A 38 0.48 13.07 -12.96
CA GLY A 38 0.79 11.95 -13.83
C GLY A 38 -0.14 11.90 -15.03
N HIS A 39 -0.87 10.79 -15.18
CA HIS A 39 -1.73 10.51 -16.34
C HIS A 39 -3.14 11.11 -16.27
N ASP A 40 -3.46 11.89 -15.23
CA ASP A 40 -4.75 12.57 -15.04
C ASP A 40 -5.97 11.62 -15.12
N LEU A 41 -5.78 10.37 -14.69
CA LEU A 41 -6.84 9.35 -14.64
C LEU A 41 -7.69 9.50 -13.38
N ILE A 42 -7.12 10.08 -12.32
CA ILE A 42 -7.83 10.38 -11.08
C ILE A 42 -8.36 11.81 -11.15
N GLY A 43 -9.65 11.94 -11.46
CA GLY A 43 -10.32 13.23 -11.48
C GLY A 43 -10.48 13.83 -10.08
N ASN A 44 -10.58 15.15 -10.01
CA ASN A 44 -11.03 15.81 -8.79
C ASN A 44 -12.49 15.41 -8.50
N GLY A 45 -12.92 15.45 -7.23
CA GLY A 45 -14.26 14.99 -6.83
C GLY A 45 -15.44 15.73 -7.48
N SER A 46 -15.17 16.82 -8.21
CA SER A 46 -16.12 17.63 -8.96
C SER A 46 -16.12 17.39 -10.47
N THR A 47 -15.25 16.52 -11.01
CA THR A 47 -15.16 16.30 -12.46
C THR A 47 -16.39 15.50 -12.92
N PRO A 48 -17.20 16.00 -13.88
CA PRO A 48 -18.32 15.24 -14.44
C PRO A 48 -17.79 13.95 -15.06
N CYS A 49 -18.31 12.81 -14.62
CA CYS A 49 -17.89 11.50 -15.09
C CYS A 49 -18.76 11.09 -16.29
N PRO A 50 -18.21 11.00 -17.51
CA PRO A 50 -19.01 10.68 -18.69
C PRO A 50 -19.39 9.19 -18.76
N ALA A 51 -18.61 8.30 -18.14
CA ALA A 51 -18.93 6.87 -18.00
C ALA A 51 -18.21 6.23 -16.79
N PRO A 52 -18.89 5.43 -15.95
CA PRO A 52 -18.27 4.71 -14.84
C PRO A 52 -17.35 3.55 -15.29
N PRO A 53 -16.37 3.13 -14.46
CA PRO A 53 -16.12 3.59 -13.09
C PRO A 53 -15.38 4.94 -13.02
N CYS A 54 -15.97 5.87 -12.27
CA CYS A 54 -15.39 7.20 -12.05
C CYS A 54 -14.29 7.12 -10.99
N LEU A 55 -13.04 7.19 -11.43
CA LEU A 55 -11.88 7.20 -10.55
C LEU A 55 -11.69 8.61 -10.01
N THR A 56 -12.32 8.89 -8.87
CA THR A 56 -12.09 10.12 -8.12
C THR A 56 -11.03 9.90 -7.05
N THR A 57 -10.37 10.98 -6.61
CA THR A 57 -9.46 10.92 -5.45
C THR A 57 -10.13 10.27 -4.24
N GLY A 58 -11.42 10.54 -4.00
CA GLY A 58 -12.19 9.97 -2.91
C GLY A 58 -12.35 8.45 -3.02
N THR A 59 -12.67 7.95 -4.21
CA THR A 59 -12.80 6.51 -4.48
C THR A 59 -11.47 5.79 -4.24
N VAL A 60 -10.37 6.34 -4.77
CA VAL A 60 -9.02 5.79 -4.64
C VAL A 60 -8.59 5.75 -3.17
N VAL A 61 -8.70 6.88 -2.47
CA VAL A 61 -8.34 6.96 -1.03
C VAL A 61 -9.17 5.97 -0.20
N THR A 62 -10.47 5.84 -0.49
CA THR A 62 -11.34 4.90 0.22
C THR A 62 -10.92 3.44 -0.01
N GLY A 63 -10.61 3.07 -1.26
CA GLY A 63 -10.08 1.75 -1.58
C GLY A 63 -8.75 1.45 -0.88
N LEU A 64 -7.86 2.44 -0.82
CA LEU A 64 -6.58 2.32 -0.10
C LEU A 64 -6.75 2.22 1.42
N ILE A 65 -7.72 2.92 2.01
CA ILE A 65 -8.06 2.79 3.43
C ILE A 65 -8.54 1.36 3.71
N ALA A 66 -9.49 0.85 2.91
CA ALA A 66 -10.01 -0.51 3.06
C ALA A 66 -8.86 -1.55 2.96
N LYS A 67 -7.93 -1.33 2.02
CA LYS A 67 -6.74 -2.16 1.89
C LYS A 67 -5.80 -2.06 3.10
N ALA A 68 -5.55 -0.86 3.60
CA ALA A 68 -4.69 -0.65 4.76
C ALA A 68 -5.25 -1.33 6.01
N ILE A 69 -6.57 -1.32 6.20
CA ILE A 69 -7.26 -2.06 7.26
C ILE A 69 -7.02 -3.57 7.10
N GLY A 70 -7.23 -4.11 5.90
CA GLY A 70 -6.95 -5.53 5.63
C GLY A 70 -5.49 -5.92 5.91
N ALA A 71 -4.54 -5.07 5.50
CA ALA A 71 -3.12 -5.27 5.79
C ALA A 71 -2.82 -5.19 7.30
N ALA A 72 -3.47 -4.27 8.03
CA ALA A 72 -3.32 -4.13 9.48
C ALA A 72 -3.62 -5.43 10.22
N PHE A 73 -4.70 -6.14 9.84
CA PHE A 73 -5.03 -7.44 10.42
C PHE A 73 -3.94 -8.49 10.16
N ALA A 74 -3.40 -8.56 8.94
CA ALA A 74 -2.34 -9.50 8.61
C ALA A 74 -1.03 -9.18 9.39
N PHE A 75 -0.67 -7.91 9.49
CA PHE A 75 0.48 -7.48 10.31
C PHE A 75 0.27 -7.73 11.80
N ALA A 76 -0.95 -7.52 12.32
CA ALA A 76 -1.31 -7.84 13.70
C ALA A 76 -1.12 -9.34 13.97
N ALA A 77 -1.57 -10.20 13.06
CA ALA A 77 -1.38 -11.65 13.18
C ALA A 77 0.12 -12.02 13.22
N ILE A 78 0.94 -11.44 12.33
CA ILE A 78 2.40 -11.63 12.36
C ILE A 78 2.97 -11.20 13.72
N GLY A 79 2.57 -10.03 14.23
CA GLY A 79 3.08 -9.53 15.50
C GLY A 79 2.60 -10.30 16.72
N ALA A 80 1.41 -10.89 16.67
CA ALA A 80 0.87 -11.75 17.73
C ALA A 80 1.57 -13.11 17.78
N ILE A 81 1.87 -13.71 16.62
CA ILE A 81 2.57 -15.00 16.52
C ILE A 81 4.05 -14.83 16.87
N TRP A 82 4.71 -13.81 16.32
CA TRP A 82 6.12 -13.51 16.54
C TRP A 82 6.27 -12.20 17.33
N ALA A 83 6.29 -12.31 18.67
CA ALA A 83 6.36 -11.15 19.55
C ALA A 83 7.68 -10.36 19.45
N ALA A 84 8.78 -11.01 19.09
CA ALA A 84 10.11 -10.39 19.03
C ALA A 84 11.07 -11.12 18.08
N GLY A 85 12.26 -10.55 17.89
CA GLY A 85 13.38 -11.18 17.17
C GLY A 85 13.44 -10.84 15.69
N ARG A 86 14.48 -11.36 15.03
CA ARG A 86 14.77 -11.09 13.61
C ARG A 86 13.69 -11.65 12.68
N ALA A 87 13.11 -12.81 13.01
CA ALA A 87 12.05 -13.44 12.23
C ALA A 87 10.81 -12.53 12.11
N ARG A 88 10.37 -11.92 13.21
CA ARG A 88 9.27 -10.94 13.23
C ARG A 88 9.50 -9.81 12.23
N THR A 89 10.67 -9.17 12.32
CA THR A 89 11.00 -8.03 11.45
C THR A 89 11.17 -8.46 10.00
N GLY A 90 11.82 -9.59 9.74
CA GLY A 90 11.99 -10.13 8.40
C GLY A 90 10.67 -10.49 7.74
N LEU A 91 9.78 -11.19 8.45
CA LEU A 91 8.44 -11.53 7.96
C LEU A 91 7.58 -10.29 7.75
N GLY A 92 7.61 -9.34 8.69
CA GLY A 92 6.90 -8.07 8.54
C GLY A 92 7.38 -7.28 7.32
N ALA A 93 8.70 -7.12 7.14
CA ALA A 93 9.25 -6.40 6.00
C ALA A 93 8.98 -7.12 4.66
N GLY A 94 9.15 -8.44 4.62
CA GLY A 94 8.86 -9.25 3.44
C GLY A 94 7.38 -9.20 3.06
N PHE A 95 6.49 -9.31 4.05
CA PHE A 95 5.05 -9.19 3.83
C PHE A 95 4.66 -7.79 3.38
N TRP A 96 5.28 -6.74 3.95
CA TRP A 96 5.08 -5.37 3.50
C TRP A 96 5.44 -5.19 2.03
N ALA A 97 6.63 -5.65 1.62
CA ALA A 97 7.08 -5.55 0.24
C ALA A 97 6.14 -6.32 -0.71
N LEU A 98 5.73 -7.53 -0.32
CA LEU A 98 4.76 -8.32 -1.08
C LEU A 98 3.42 -7.60 -1.23
N GLN A 99 2.89 -7.03 -0.14
CA GLN A 99 1.64 -6.28 -0.17
C GLN A 99 1.76 -5.03 -1.05
N TYR A 100 2.88 -4.31 -1.00
CA TYR A 100 3.12 -3.16 -1.87
C TYR A 100 3.08 -3.59 -3.34
N LEU A 101 3.90 -4.57 -3.73
CA LEU A 101 3.95 -5.08 -5.11
C LEU A 101 2.60 -5.63 -5.59
N TRP A 102 1.90 -6.38 -4.75
CA TRP A 102 0.57 -6.90 -5.08
C TRP A 102 -0.48 -5.79 -5.23
N SER A 103 -0.34 -4.70 -4.45
CA SER A 103 -1.19 -3.52 -4.61
C SER A 103 -1.01 -2.84 -5.94
N LEU A 104 0.22 -2.78 -6.44
CA LEU A 104 0.49 -2.28 -7.78
C LEU A 104 -0.36 -3.08 -8.79
N VAL A 105 -0.27 -4.41 -8.80
CA VAL A 105 -1.07 -5.24 -9.72
C VAL A 105 -2.58 -4.95 -9.62
N GLY A 106 -3.10 -4.76 -8.41
CA GLY A 106 -4.52 -4.41 -8.20
C GLY A 106 -4.91 -3.04 -8.76
N MET A 107 -4.09 -2.02 -8.51
CA MET A 107 -4.29 -0.68 -9.09
C MET A 107 -4.25 -0.74 -10.61
N ALA A 108 -3.22 -1.39 -11.15
CA ALA A 108 -3.05 -1.63 -12.58
C ALA A 108 -4.33 -2.15 -13.23
N SER A 109 -4.83 -3.26 -12.70
CA SER A 109 -6.06 -3.87 -13.19
C SER A 109 -7.26 -2.94 -13.10
N GLY A 110 -7.35 -2.10 -12.06
CA GLY A 110 -8.45 -1.16 -11.88
C GLY A 110 -8.46 0.00 -12.87
N TYR A 111 -7.30 0.38 -13.42
CA TYR A 111 -7.16 1.48 -14.38
C TYR A 111 -7.17 1.05 -15.85
N ARG A 112 -7.33 -0.25 -16.17
CA ARG A 112 -7.20 -0.77 -17.55
C ARG A 112 -8.06 -0.02 -18.57
N ASP A 113 -9.28 0.33 -18.19
CA ASP A 113 -10.25 0.98 -19.08
C ASP A 113 -9.87 2.44 -19.42
N GLY A 114 -8.93 3.03 -18.68
CA GLY A 114 -8.38 4.37 -18.96
C GLY A 114 -7.31 4.42 -20.05
N PHE A 115 -6.94 3.27 -20.64
CA PHE A 115 -5.89 3.16 -21.66
C PHE A 115 -6.44 2.78 -23.03
N PRO A 116 -5.69 3.08 -24.12
CA PRO A 116 -6.08 2.66 -25.46
C PRO A 116 -6.40 1.15 -25.55
N GLY A 117 -7.36 0.81 -26.42
CA GLY A 117 -7.85 -0.56 -26.57
C GLY A 117 -6.92 -1.48 -27.36
N ASP A 118 -5.97 -0.92 -28.10
CA ASP A 118 -4.95 -1.59 -28.88
C ASP A 118 -3.72 -2.03 -28.07
N TRP A 119 -3.59 -1.53 -26.84
CA TRP A 119 -2.56 -1.98 -25.92
C TRP A 119 -2.84 -3.40 -25.44
N ASP A 120 -1.81 -4.23 -25.41
CA ASP A 120 -1.86 -5.50 -24.71
C ASP A 120 -2.25 -5.27 -23.25
N TRP A 121 -2.92 -6.24 -22.64
CA TRP A 121 -3.43 -6.10 -21.27
C TRP A 121 -2.35 -5.73 -20.24
N TRP A 122 -1.08 -6.07 -20.50
CA TRP A 122 0.06 -5.84 -19.61
C TRP A 122 0.86 -4.56 -19.92
N GLU A 123 0.72 -3.96 -21.10
CA GLU A 123 1.51 -2.81 -21.52
C GLU A 123 1.28 -1.55 -20.66
N PRO A 124 0.03 -1.19 -20.28
CA PRO A 124 -0.19 -0.08 -19.36
C PRO A 124 0.46 -0.34 -18.01
N PHE A 125 0.54 -1.62 -17.63
CA PHE A 125 1.07 -2.05 -16.34
C PHE A 125 2.60 -1.90 -16.29
N ALA A 126 3.29 -2.27 -17.36
CA ALA A 126 4.74 -2.14 -17.44
C ALA A 126 5.19 -0.67 -17.45
N VAL A 127 4.47 0.21 -18.17
CA VAL A 127 4.87 1.62 -18.34
C VAL A 127 4.59 2.44 -17.07
N LEU A 128 3.45 2.20 -16.41
CA LEU A 128 2.95 3.10 -15.37
C LEU A 128 3.26 2.62 -13.96
N LEU A 129 3.12 1.31 -13.71
CA LEU A 129 3.33 0.77 -12.38
C LEU A 129 4.76 0.38 -12.09
N TRP A 130 5.52 0.08 -13.13
CA TRP A 130 6.95 -0.17 -13.02
C TRP A 130 7.74 1.02 -13.51
N HIS A 131 7.36 2.22 -13.06
CA HIS A 131 8.28 3.34 -13.16
C HIS A 131 9.60 2.93 -12.47
N PRO A 132 10.71 2.79 -13.22
CA PRO A 132 11.89 2.03 -12.77
C PRO A 132 12.66 2.69 -11.62
N VAL A 133 12.22 3.87 -11.22
CA VAL A 133 12.84 4.71 -10.19
C VAL A 133 11.82 4.98 -9.08
N LEU A 134 10.60 5.43 -9.43
CA LEU A 134 9.58 5.79 -8.44
C LEU A 134 9.15 4.59 -7.60
N THR A 135 8.83 3.46 -8.24
CA THR A 135 8.37 2.25 -7.55
C THR A 135 9.40 1.71 -6.55
N PRO A 136 10.69 1.49 -6.92
CA PRO A 136 11.68 1.06 -5.95
C PRO A 136 12.00 2.13 -4.90
N ALA A 137 11.94 3.43 -5.24
CA ALA A 137 12.15 4.51 -4.27
C ALA A 137 11.05 4.54 -3.20
N LEU A 138 9.78 4.49 -3.60
CA LEU A 138 8.64 4.46 -2.68
C LEU A 138 8.60 3.18 -1.85
N MET A 139 8.97 2.04 -2.45
CA MET A 139 9.14 0.78 -1.72
C MET A 139 10.22 0.90 -0.65
N ALA A 140 11.39 1.45 -0.99
CA ALA A 140 12.50 1.63 -0.05
C ALA A 140 12.15 2.62 1.07
N LEU A 141 11.52 3.75 0.74
CA LEU A 141 11.05 4.74 1.72
C LEU A 141 9.98 4.15 2.64
N GLY A 142 9.01 3.44 2.08
CA GLY A 142 7.94 2.78 2.85
C GLY A 142 8.48 1.69 3.77
N LEU A 143 9.41 0.85 3.30
CA LEU A 143 10.11 -0.14 4.15
C LEU A 143 10.95 0.51 5.25
N GLY A 144 11.68 1.58 4.92
CA GLY A 144 12.44 2.37 5.90
C GLY A 144 11.53 2.95 6.97
N GLY A 145 10.40 3.54 6.56
CA GLY A 145 9.36 4.06 7.44
C GLY A 145 8.73 2.97 8.31
N PHE A 146 8.41 1.81 7.74
CA PHE A 146 7.91 0.64 8.46
C PHE A 146 8.86 0.20 9.58
N LEU A 147 10.14 0.02 9.25
CA LEU A 147 11.15 -0.38 10.22
C LEU A 147 11.39 0.69 11.29
N GLY A 148 11.35 1.97 10.92
CA GLY A 148 11.49 3.10 11.83
C GLY A 148 10.31 3.19 12.81
N LEU A 149 9.09 3.17 12.29
CA LEU A 149 7.86 3.29 13.07
C LEU A 149 7.65 2.09 13.99
N ASP A 150 7.93 0.87 13.53
CA ASP A 150 7.90 -0.34 14.36
C ASP A 150 8.88 -0.25 15.56
N ARG A 151 10.06 0.37 15.37
CA ARG A 151 11.01 0.58 16.47
C ARG A 151 10.54 1.66 17.44
N LEU A 152 9.92 2.73 16.94
CA LEU A 152 9.41 3.83 17.78
C LEU A 152 8.24 3.36 18.64
N VAL A 153 7.24 2.71 18.05
CA VAL A 153 6.04 2.24 18.76
C VAL A 153 6.36 1.18 19.80
N ARG A 154 7.44 0.40 19.64
CA ARG A 154 7.88 -0.55 20.67
C ARG A 154 8.59 0.08 21.87
N ARG A 155 9.12 1.29 21.71
CA ARG A 155 9.87 2.00 22.77
C ARG A 155 8.98 2.87 23.64
N GLY A 156 7.84 3.33 23.11
CA GLY A 156 6.76 3.97 23.88
C GLY A 156 5.95 2.94 24.64
#